data_AF-A0A5M3MP83-F1
#
_entry.id   AF-A0A5M3MP83-F1
#
_cell.length_a   1.000
_cell.length_b   1.000
_cell.length_c   1.000
_cell.angle_alpha   90.00
_cell.angle_beta   90.00
_cell.angle_gamma   90.00
#
_symmetry.space_group_name_H-M   'P 1'
#
loop_
_entity.id
_entity.type
_entity.pdbx_description
1 polymer ?
#
loop_
_entity_poly.entity_id
_entity_poly.type
_entity_poly.pdbx_seq_one_letter_code
_entity_poly.pdbx_strand_id
1 'polypeptide(L)'
;MVDRIGSVYLKRLFFLHLGRTEALKRILLQPLQMHTPTASCSIHNQRQVARAWAFASAQLAWEARPDLSIRFIESALGPLEVQLTCDQCRDRLKAHMETVKIQWSAVKDFNILMKARPSL
;
A
#
# COMPACT_ATOMS: atom_id res chain seq x y z
N MET A 1 13.47 -27.55 13.93
CA MET A 1 14.29 -26.44 13.39
C MET A 1 14.23 -25.15 14.23
N VAL A 2 13.53 -25.13 15.38
CA VAL A 2 13.42 -23.93 16.26
C VAL A 2 14.53 -23.88 17.33
N ASP A 3 15.16 -25.00 17.67
CA ASP A 3 16.18 -25.11 18.73
C ASP A 3 17.45 -24.27 18.55
N ARG A 4 17.76 -23.80 17.35
CA ARG A 4 19.00 -23.03 17.07
C ARG A 4 18.82 -21.52 17.02
N ILE A 5 17.59 -21.01 17.00
CA ILE A 5 17.33 -19.56 16.94
C ILE A 5 16.87 -19.11 18.32
N GLY A 6 17.71 -18.32 18.99
CA GLY A 6 17.36 -17.76 20.30
C GLY A 6 16.06 -16.97 20.26
N SER A 7 15.28 -17.03 21.34
CA SER A 7 13.96 -16.37 21.48
C SER A 7 13.97 -14.88 21.14
N VAL A 8 15.09 -14.19 21.40
CA VAL A 8 15.30 -12.77 21.04
C VAL A 8 15.30 -12.56 19.53
N TYR A 9 15.94 -13.44 18.75
CA TYR A 9 15.99 -13.34 17.30
C TYR A 9 14.64 -13.62 16.67
N LEU A 10 13.91 -14.63 17.15
CA LEU A 10 12.55 -14.91 16.70
C LEU A 10 11.63 -13.72 16.95
N LYS A 11 11.65 -13.15 18.16
CA LYS A 11 10.87 -11.96 18.50
C LYS A 11 11.16 -10.81 17.53
N ARG A 12 12.43 -10.53 17.26
CA ARG A 12 12.84 -9.46 16.34
C ARG A 12 12.36 -9.71 14.91
N LEU A 13 12.43 -10.96 14.44
CA LEU A 13 11.97 -11.37 13.11
C LEU A 13 10.44 -11.21 12.98
N PHE A 14 9.66 -11.58 13.99
CA PHE A 14 8.21 -11.34 14.01
C PHE A 14 7.87 -9.85 13.93
N PHE A 15 8.55 -9.00 14.72
CA PHE A 15 8.32 -7.55 14.67
C PHE A 15 8.71 -6.95 13.32
N LEU A 16 9.76 -7.46 12.68
CA LEU A 16 10.15 -7.04 11.33
C LEU A 16 9.06 -7.34 10.31
N HIS A 17 8.55 -8.58 10.27
CA HIS A 17 7.47 -8.95 9.36
C HIS A 17 6.19 -8.16 9.63
N LEU A 18 5.79 -8.01 10.90
CA LEU A 18 4.60 -7.26 11.27
C LEU A 18 4.74 -5.78 10.89
N GLY A 19 5.87 -5.16 11.23
CA GLY A 19 6.16 -3.76 10.90
C GLY A 19 6.13 -3.50 9.39
N ARG A 20 6.67 -4.42 8.60
CA ARG A 20 6.65 -4.36 7.14
C ARG A 20 5.22 -4.51 6.58
N THR A 21 4.41 -5.43 7.10
CA THR A 21 3.01 -5.55 6.70
C THR A 21 2.17 -4.33 7.08
N GLU A 22 2.41 -3.75 8.25
CA GLU A 22 1.70 -2.53 8.68
C GLU A 22 2.11 -1.29 7.88
N ALA A 23 3.37 -1.22 7.44
CA ALA A 23 3.80 -0.19 6.50
C ALA A 23 3.10 -0.32 5.14
N LEU A 24 2.99 -1.55 4.61
CA LEU A 24 2.28 -1.82 3.35
C LEU A 24 0.81 -1.36 3.43
N LYS A 25 0.10 -1.73 4.51
CA LYS A 25 -1.30 -1.33 4.70
C LYS A 25 -1.45 0.19 4.72
N ARG A 26 -0.56 0.92 5.42
CA ARG A 26 -0.59 2.38 5.47
C ARG A 26 -0.40 3.03 4.10
N ILE A 27 0.48 2.48 3.27
CA ILE A 27 0.73 2.96 1.90
C ILE A 27 -0.50 2.71 1.02
N LEU A 28 -1.04 1.49 1.04
CA LEU A 28 -2.18 1.10 0.18
C LEU A 28 -3.47 1.85 0.51
N LEU A 29 -3.73 2.08 1.81
CA LEU A 29 -4.95 2.74 2.28
C LEU A 29 -4.89 4.27 2.16
N GLN A 30 -3.82 4.84 1.59
CA GLN A 30 -3.76 6.26 1.32
C GLN A 30 -4.83 6.64 0.28
N PRO A 31 -5.67 7.66 0.57
CA PRO A 31 -6.75 8.05 -0.33
C PRO A 31 -6.21 8.64 -1.64
N LEU A 32 -6.82 8.27 -2.77
CA LEU A 32 -6.54 8.85 -4.07
C LEU A 32 -6.98 10.32 -4.11
N GLN A 33 -6.07 11.22 -4.49
CA GLN A 33 -6.39 12.63 -4.70
C GLN A 33 -7.00 12.82 -6.10
N MET A 34 -8.27 13.23 -6.14
CA MET A 34 -9.00 13.47 -7.39
C MET A 34 -8.67 14.84 -7.99
N HIS A 35 -8.78 14.94 -9.32
CA HIS A 35 -8.68 16.22 -10.01
C HIS A 35 -9.96 17.06 -9.84
N THR A 36 -9.87 18.36 -10.09
CA THR A 36 -11.04 19.25 -10.09
C THR A 36 -12.08 18.76 -11.12
N PRO A 37 -13.37 18.69 -10.77
CA PRO A 37 -14.42 18.26 -11.69
C PRO A 37 -14.43 19.09 -12.97
N THR A 38 -14.60 18.43 -14.11
CA THR A 38 -14.67 19.05 -15.43
C THR A 38 -15.99 18.71 -16.10
N ALA A 39 -16.35 19.42 -17.17
CA ALA A 39 -17.58 19.13 -17.93
C ALA A 39 -17.64 17.68 -18.47
N SER A 40 -16.49 17.06 -18.71
CA SER A 40 -16.36 15.68 -19.17
C SER A 40 -16.24 14.64 -18.04
N CYS A 41 -15.98 15.06 -16.80
CA CYS A 41 -15.77 14.16 -15.66
C CYS A 41 -16.45 14.69 -14.40
N SER A 42 -17.59 14.09 -14.06
CA SER A 42 -18.39 14.45 -12.90
C SER A 42 -17.79 13.94 -11.59
N ILE A 43 -18.13 14.60 -10.49
CA ILE A 43 -17.80 14.14 -9.11
C ILE A 43 -18.31 12.72 -8.87
N HIS A 44 -19.43 12.33 -9.49
CA HIS A 44 -19.97 10.98 -9.35
C HIS A 44 -19.01 9.93 -9.93
N ASN A 45 -18.50 10.17 -11.14
CA ASN A 45 -17.54 9.28 -11.79
C ASN A 45 -16.25 9.22 -10.97
N GLN A 46 -15.74 10.36 -10.50
CA GLN A 46 -14.56 10.39 -9.62
C GLN A 46 -14.77 9.57 -8.34
N ARG A 47 -15.92 9.73 -7.67
CA ARG A 47 -16.24 8.96 -6.45
C ARG A 47 -16.31 7.45 -6.71
N GLN A 48 -16.80 7.04 -7.87
CA GLN A 48 -16.83 5.63 -8.26
C GLN A 48 -15.40 5.06 -8.35
N VAL A 49 -14.48 5.82 -8.97
CA VAL A 49 -13.07 5.44 -9.07
C VAL A 49 -12.39 5.40 -7.70
N ALA A 50 -12.61 6.40 -6.85
CA ALA A 50 -12.09 6.40 -5.47
C ALA A 50 -12.54 5.17 -4.68
N ARG A 51 -13.81 4.78 -4.82
CA ARG A 51 -14.36 3.60 -4.15
C ARG A 51 -13.77 2.32 -4.68
N ALA A 52 -13.65 2.18 -6.01
CA ALA A 52 -13.06 1.01 -6.64
C ALA A 52 -11.57 0.85 -6.23
N TRP A 53 -10.83 1.96 -6.16
CA TRP A 53 -9.48 1.98 -5.59
C TRP A 53 -9.47 1.55 -4.12
N ALA A 54 -10.30 2.18 -3.28
CA ALA A 54 -10.34 1.87 -1.85
C ALA A 54 -10.67 0.39 -1.61
N PHE A 55 -11.56 -0.20 -2.42
CA PHE A 55 -11.87 -1.61 -2.38
C PHE A 55 -10.66 -2.48 -2.77
N ALA A 56 -10.03 -2.23 -3.92
CA ALA A 56 -8.89 -3.02 -4.37
C ALA A 56 -7.69 -2.91 -3.41
N SER A 57 -7.41 -1.70 -2.90
CA SER A 57 -6.38 -1.47 -1.89
C SER A 57 -6.70 -2.16 -0.56
N ALA A 58 -7.96 -2.20 -0.15
CA ALA A 58 -8.37 -2.92 1.06
C ALA A 58 -8.20 -4.45 0.89
N GLN A 59 -8.51 -5.00 -0.28
CA GLN A 59 -8.25 -6.42 -0.58
C GLN A 59 -6.76 -6.74 -0.54
N LEU A 60 -5.92 -5.91 -1.16
CA LEU A 60 -4.46 -6.07 -1.09
C LEU A 60 -3.91 -5.90 0.33
N ALA A 61 -4.49 -5.00 1.12
CA ALA A 61 -4.12 -4.80 2.52
C ALA A 61 -4.53 -5.99 3.41
N TRP A 62 -5.63 -6.67 3.06
CA TRP A 62 -6.07 -7.91 3.71
C TRP A 62 -5.14 -9.08 3.38
N GLU A 63 -4.70 -9.19 2.13
CA GLU A 63 -3.73 -10.18 1.66
C GLU A 63 -2.26 -9.78 1.91
N ALA A 64 -2.03 -8.74 2.71
CA ALA A 64 -0.72 -8.17 2.93
C ALA A 64 0.27 -9.21 3.50
N ARG A 65 1.26 -9.56 2.68
CA ARG A 65 2.40 -10.41 3.06
C ARG A 65 3.69 -9.60 3.02
N PRO A 66 4.68 -9.91 3.87
CA PRO A 66 5.97 -9.20 3.85
C PRO A 66 6.67 -9.32 2.48
N ASP A 67 6.47 -10.44 1.78
CA ASP A 67 7.07 -10.75 0.47
C ASP A 67 6.26 -10.25 -0.73
N LEU A 68 5.25 -9.40 -0.51
CA LEU A 68 4.37 -8.94 -1.58
C LEU A 68 5.15 -8.06 -2.57
N SER A 69 5.23 -8.53 -3.82
CA SER A 69 6.03 -7.89 -4.87
C SER A 69 5.31 -6.68 -5.47
N ILE A 70 6.08 -5.70 -5.96
CA ILE A 70 5.54 -4.54 -6.69
C ILE A 70 4.71 -4.98 -7.90
N ARG A 71 5.16 -6.02 -8.62
CA ARG A 71 4.44 -6.57 -9.78
C ARG A 71 3.06 -7.12 -9.42
N PHE A 72 2.91 -7.69 -8.23
CA PHE A 72 1.61 -8.16 -7.75
C PHE A 72 0.65 -6.98 -7.52
N ILE A 73 1.12 -5.90 -6.90
CA ILE A 73 0.35 -4.66 -6.70
C ILE A 73 -0.10 -4.09 -8.05
N GLU A 74 0.81 -4.03 -9.03
CA GLU A 74 0.50 -3.59 -10.40
C GLU A 74 -0.57 -4.47 -11.05
N SER A 75 -0.44 -5.79 -10.97
CA SER A 75 -1.41 -6.70 -11.58
C SER A 75 -2.81 -6.60 -10.96
N ALA A 76 -2.88 -6.35 -9.65
CA ALA A 76 -4.16 -6.24 -8.95
C ALA A 76 -4.87 -4.89 -9.21
N LEU A 77 -4.10 -3.81 -9.38
CA LEU A 77 -4.64 -2.47 -9.59
C LEU A 77 -4.74 -2.06 -11.06
N GLY A 78 -3.98 -2.70 -11.95
CA GLY A 78 -3.99 -2.46 -13.40
C GLY A 78 -5.37 -2.49 -14.06
N PRO A 79 -6.29 -3.42 -13.71
CA PRO A 79 -7.64 -3.44 -14.26
C PRO A 79 -8.44 -2.15 -14.03
N LEU A 80 -8.16 -1.41 -12.94
CA LEU A 80 -8.84 -0.13 -12.67
C LEU A 80 -8.46 0.93 -13.70
N GLU A 81 -7.22 0.92 -14.21
CA GLU A 81 -6.75 1.91 -15.19
C GLU A 81 -7.45 1.74 -16.55
N VAL A 82 -7.67 0.49 -16.97
CA VAL A 82 -8.27 0.17 -18.27
C VAL A 82 -9.75 0.57 -18.33
N GLN A 83 -10.43 0.52 -17.19
CA GLN A 83 -11.86 0.85 -17.09
C GLN A 83 -12.14 2.36 -17.06
N LEU A 84 -11.11 3.21 -16.97
CA LEU A 84 -11.26 4.66 -16.96
C LEU A 84 -11.36 5.24 -18.37
N THR A 85 -12.42 6.00 -18.60
CA THR A 85 -12.63 6.77 -19.83
C THR A 85 -12.05 8.18 -19.76
N CYS A 86 -11.85 8.72 -18.55
CA CYS A 86 -11.26 10.05 -18.34
C CYS A 86 -9.74 9.97 -18.21
N ASP A 87 -9.02 10.65 -19.08
CA ASP A 87 -7.55 10.64 -19.07
C ASP A 87 -6.96 11.30 -17.82
N GLN A 88 -7.58 12.36 -17.29
CA GLN A 88 -7.11 12.97 -16.05
C GLN A 88 -7.26 12.05 -14.83
N CYS A 89 -8.32 11.24 -14.78
CA CYS A 89 -8.47 10.20 -13.75
C CYS A 89 -7.40 9.13 -13.90
N ARG A 90 -7.10 8.73 -15.15
CA ARG A 90 -6.05 7.75 -15.47
C ARG A 90 -4.68 8.24 -15.02
N ASP A 91 -4.34 9.49 -15.31
CA ASP A 91 -3.06 10.08 -14.91
C ASP A 91 -2.92 10.21 -13.40
N ARG A 92 -3.98 10.62 -12.70
CA ARG A 92 -4.00 10.66 -11.23
C ARG A 92 -3.83 9.27 -10.63
N LEU A 93 -4.48 8.26 -11.20
CA LEU A 93 -4.34 6.87 -10.79
C LEU A 93 -2.91 6.37 -10.99
N LYS A 94 -2.32 6.60 -12.17
CA LYS A 94 -0.92 6.25 -12.47
C LYS A 94 0.06 6.91 -11.51
N ALA A 95 -0.06 8.22 -11.30
CA ALA A 95 0.81 8.96 -10.40
C ALA A 95 0.72 8.43 -8.96
N HIS A 96 -0.49 8.06 -8.51
CA HIS A 96 -0.69 7.48 -7.19
C HIS A 96 -0.12 6.06 -7.10
N MET A 97 -0.29 5.23 -8.14
CA MET A 97 0.34 3.91 -8.22
C MET A 97 1.86 4.01 -8.17
N GLU A 98 2.48 4.90 -8.93
CA GLU A 98 3.93 5.14 -8.87
C GLU A 98 4.36 5.59 -7.47
N THR A 99 3.59 6.46 -6.82
CA THR A 99 3.84 6.86 -5.43
C THR A 99 3.81 5.64 -4.49
N VAL A 100 2.81 4.76 -4.63
CA VAL A 100 2.72 3.50 -3.86
C VAL A 100 3.94 2.61 -4.10
N LYS A 101 4.39 2.46 -5.36
CA LYS A 101 5.59 1.66 -5.69
C LYS A 101 6.85 2.23 -5.05
N ILE A 102 7.06 3.54 -5.19
CA ILE A 102 8.21 4.24 -4.61
C ILE A 102 8.18 4.10 -3.09
N GLN A 103 7.05 4.39 -2.45
CA GLN A 103 6.92 4.24 -1.01
C GLN A 103 7.16 2.80 -0.55
N TRP A 104 6.62 1.80 -1.25
CA TRP A 104 6.80 0.39 -0.90
C TRP A 104 8.26 -0.06 -1.07
N SER A 105 8.91 0.31 -2.17
CA SER A 105 10.35 0.03 -2.37
C SER A 105 11.24 0.75 -1.34
N ALA A 106 10.80 1.90 -0.82
CA ALA A 106 11.47 2.64 0.23
C ALA A 106 11.22 2.07 1.63
N VAL A 107 10.26 1.16 1.82
CA VAL A 107 10.11 0.38 3.07
C VAL A 107 11.28 -0.59 3.17
N LYS A 108 12.43 -0.05 3.58
CA LYS A 108 13.50 -0.82 4.21
C LYS A 108 12.98 -1.25 5.57
N ASP A 109 13.27 -2.48 5.95
CA ASP A 109 12.98 -3.07 7.25
C ASP A 109 13.22 -2.04 8.37
N PHE A 110 12.12 -1.40 8.82
CA PHE A 110 12.15 -0.14 9.55
C PHE A 110 12.53 -0.41 11.02
N ASN A 111 13.81 -0.65 11.28
CA ASN A 111 14.36 -0.91 12.60
C ASN A 111 14.72 0.40 13.37
N ILE A 112 14.00 1.50 13.16
CA ILE A 112 14.31 2.78 13.81
C ILE A 112 13.08 3.41 14.46
N LEU A 113 12.35 2.66 15.30
CA LEU A 113 11.46 3.26 16.32
C LEU A 113 11.37 2.42 17.62
N MET A 114 12.30 1.50 17.86
CA MET A 114 12.46 0.84 19.17
C MET A 114 13.47 1.57 20.08
N LYS A 115 13.59 2.90 19.94
CA LYS A 115 14.29 3.70 20.96
C LYS A 115 13.33 3.95 22.13
N ALA A 116 13.79 3.53 23.30
CA ALA A 116 13.36 3.93 24.64
C ALA A 116 12.03 3.36 25.15
N ARG A 117 12.11 2.18 25.76
CA ARG A 117 11.43 1.98 27.05
C ARG A 117 12.46 1.45 28.05
N PRO A 118 13.07 2.29 28.91
CA PRO A 118 13.76 1.77 30.08
C PRO A 118 12.70 1.12 30.97
N SER A 119 12.87 -0.18 31.22
CA SER A 119 12.19 -0.89 32.28
C SER A 119 12.60 -0.27 33.61
N LEU A 120 11.61 0.24 34.36
CA LEU A 120 11.68 0.40 35.81
C LEU A 120 12.03 -0.94 36.47
#